data_AF-A0A1F4I1R1-F1
#
_entry.id   AF-A0A1F4I1R1-F1
#
_cell.length_a   1.000
_cell.length_b   1.000
_cell.length_c   1.000
_cell.angle_alpha   90.00
_cell.angle_beta   90.00
_cell.angle_gamma   90.00
#
_symmetry.space_group_name_H-M   'P 1'
#
loop_
_entity.id
_entity.type
_entity.pdbx_description
1 polymer ?
#
loop_
_entity_poly.entity_id
_entity_poly.type
_entity_poly.pdbx_seq_one_letter_code
_entity_poly.pdbx_strand_id
1 'polypeptide(L)'
;MKKLLIVGLLASASALALAKLPPPTEEAKAKAAEAAAKAAWAGKVDAYKLCKSQDKVAASYFASARAAGKETKPAAALPACADPGAFVYASPEAAKPLEASGAHSPAATATSPPGSKAPAAAIAPDKKP
;
A
#
# COMPACT_ATOMS: atom_id res chain seq x y z
N MET A 1 15.97 32.31 -0.04
CA MET A 1 14.72 32.90 -0.60
C MET A 1 14.67 32.91 -2.12
N LYS A 2 15.66 33.47 -2.86
CA LYS A 2 15.68 33.43 -4.35
C LYS A 2 15.58 32.01 -4.96
N LYS A 3 16.26 31.02 -4.38
CA LYS A 3 16.22 29.62 -4.86
C LYS A 3 14.84 28.98 -4.72
N LEU A 4 14.08 29.34 -3.68
CA LEU A 4 12.71 28.85 -3.46
C LEU A 4 11.72 29.52 -4.43
N LEU A 5 11.95 30.78 -4.80
CA LEU A 5 11.15 31.48 -5.82
C LEU A 5 11.34 30.89 -7.22
N ILE A 6 12.57 30.49 -7.58
CA ILE A 6 12.86 29.86 -8.88
C ILE A 6 12.24 28.45 -8.97
N VAL A 7 12.32 27.65 -7.91
CA VAL A 7 11.67 26.33 -7.86
C VAL A 7 10.15 26.46 -7.90
N GLY A 8 9.57 27.44 -7.20
CA GLY A 8 8.14 27.74 -7.25
C GLY A 8 7.65 28.17 -8.63
N LEU A 9 8.43 28.99 -9.34
CA LEU A 9 8.11 29.43 -10.70
C LEU A 9 8.19 28.30 -11.73
N LEU A 10 9.16 27.40 -11.59
CA LEU A 10 9.29 26.24 -12.48
C LEU A 10 8.17 25.21 -12.24
N ALA A 11 7.76 25.02 -10.99
CA ALA A 11 6.63 24.17 -10.63
C ALA A 11 5.30 24.75 -11.13
N SER A 12 5.09 26.07 -11.02
CA SER A 12 3.86 26.71 -11.52
C SER A 12 3.79 26.71 -13.05
N ALA A 13 4.90 26.92 -13.75
CA ALA A 13 4.97 26.81 -15.21
C ALA A 13 4.64 25.39 -15.71
N SER A 14 5.08 24.36 -14.97
CA SER A 14 4.77 22.95 -15.26
C SER A 14 3.27 22.65 -15.08
N ALA A 15 2.64 23.23 -14.05
CA ALA A 15 1.20 23.08 -13.81
C ALA A 15 0.35 23.80 -14.89
N LEU A 16 0.78 24.96 -15.38
CA LEU A 16 0.12 25.68 -16.46
C LEU A 16 0.23 24.94 -17.81
N ALA A 17 1.34 24.23 -18.05
CA ALA A 17 1.47 23.36 -19.21
C ALA A 17 0.44 22.21 -19.17
N LEU A 18 0.21 21.59 -18.01
CA LEU A 18 -0.79 20.54 -17.83
C LEU A 18 -2.23 21.05 -18.06
N ALA A 19 -2.52 22.32 -17.75
CA ALA A 19 -3.84 22.92 -17.98
C ALA A 19 -4.17 23.17 -19.46
N LYS A 20 -3.16 23.18 -20.35
CA LYS A 20 -3.33 23.36 -21.81
C LYS A 20 -3.29 22.02 -22.57
N LEU A 21 -2.89 20.93 -21.93
CA LEU A 21 -2.85 19.62 -22.56
C LEU A 21 -4.26 19.01 -22.61
N PRO A 22 -4.64 18.38 -23.74
CA PRO A 22 -5.86 17.59 -23.76
C PRO A 22 -5.79 16.51 -22.67
N PRO A 23 -6.93 16.19 -22.02
CA PRO A 23 -6.98 15.11 -21.05
C PRO A 23 -6.38 13.84 -21.67
N PRO A 24 -5.59 13.07 -20.91
CA PRO A 24 -5.02 11.83 -21.42
C PRO A 24 -6.15 10.97 -21.94
N THR A 25 -5.99 10.47 -23.17
CA THR A 25 -6.96 9.59 -23.79
C THR A 25 -7.16 8.36 -22.91
N GLU A 26 -8.35 7.75 -22.98
CA GLU A 26 -8.62 6.52 -22.23
C GLU A 26 -7.60 5.42 -22.57
N GLU A 27 -7.10 5.40 -23.82
CA GLU A 27 -5.99 4.53 -24.21
C GLU A 27 -4.67 4.82 -23.46
N ALA A 28 -4.31 6.10 -23.26
CA ALA A 28 -3.12 6.46 -22.52
C ALA A 28 -3.23 6.07 -21.03
N LYS A 29 -4.42 6.23 -20.44
CA LYS A 29 -4.67 5.76 -19.07
C LYS A 29 -4.62 4.23 -18.97
N ALA A 30 -5.19 3.51 -19.92
CA ALA A 30 -5.15 2.05 -19.95
C ALA A 30 -3.70 1.54 -20.06
N LYS A 31 -2.87 2.16 -20.90
CA LYS A 31 -1.44 1.81 -21.02
C LYS A 31 -0.64 2.13 -19.76
N ALA A 32 -0.93 3.25 -19.10
CA ALA A 32 -0.31 3.57 -17.81
C ALA A 32 -0.70 2.55 -16.72
N ALA A 33 -1.96 2.14 -16.67
CA ALA A 33 -2.44 1.12 -15.74
C ALA A 33 -1.82 -0.26 -16.00
N GLU A 34 -1.68 -0.65 -17.27
CA GLU A 34 -0.98 -1.89 -17.66
C GLU A 34 0.50 -1.86 -17.25
N ALA A 35 1.19 -0.73 -17.48
CA ALA A 35 2.58 -0.55 -17.07
C ALA A 35 2.74 -0.59 -15.54
N ALA A 36 1.84 0.05 -14.80
CA ALA A 36 1.83 0.02 -13.34
C ALA A 36 1.60 -1.42 -12.81
N ALA A 37 0.67 -2.16 -13.40
CA ALA A 37 0.41 -3.56 -13.05
C ALA A 37 1.64 -4.44 -13.31
N LYS A 38 2.30 -4.27 -14.47
CA LYS A 38 3.56 -4.97 -14.79
C LYS A 38 4.67 -4.64 -13.81
N ALA A 39 4.83 -3.36 -13.46
CA ALA A 39 5.83 -2.91 -12.49
C ALA A 39 5.58 -3.51 -11.10
N ALA A 40 4.31 -3.51 -10.65
CA ALA A 40 3.94 -4.13 -9.38
C ALA A 40 4.23 -5.64 -9.36
N TRP A 41 3.91 -6.35 -10.46
CA TRP A 41 4.24 -7.77 -10.57
C TRP A 41 5.75 -8.03 -10.61
N ALA A 42 6.51 -7.24 -11.37
CA ALA A 42 7.97 -7.34 -11.41
C ALA A 42 8.59 -7.16 -10.02
N GLY A 43 8.11 -6.19 -9.24
CA GLY A 43 8.55 -6.02 -7.85
C GLY A 43 8.30 -7.26 -6.98
N LYS A 44 7.17 -7.98 -7.18
CA LYS A 44 6.93 -9.26 -6.48
C LYS A 44 7.87 -10.37 -6.95
N VAL A 45 8.18 -10.44 -8.25
CA VAL A 45 9.15 -11.40 -8.80
C VAL A 45 10.54 -11.16 -8.22
N ASP A 46 10.96 -9.91 -8.11
CA ASP A 46 12.26 -9.56 -7.57
C ASP A 46 12.35 -9.90 -6.07
N ALA A 47 11.29 -9.64 -5.31
CA ALA A 47 11.19 -10.07 -3.91
C ALA A 47 11.26 -11.61 -3.78
N TYR A 48 10.58 -12.35 -4.65
CA TYR A 48 10.66 -13.82 -4.67
C TYR A 48 12.09 -14.31 -4.94
N LYS A 49 12.77 -13.76 -5.94
CA LYS A 49 14.16 -14.11 -6.27
C LYS A 49 15.11 -13.78 -5.12
N LEU A 50 14.94 -12.62 -4.49
CA LEU A 50 15.73 -12.22 -3.33
C LEU A 50 15.53 -13.22 -2.17
N CYS A 51 14.28 -13.62 -1.89
CA CYS A 51 14.00 -14.64 -0.90
C CYS A 51 14.72 -15.96 -1.22
N LYS A 52 14.63 -16.47 -2.45
CA LYS A 52 15.35 -17.70 -2.84
C LYS A 52 16.86 -17.58 -2.71
N SER A 53 17.43 -16.41 -2.98
CA SER A 53 18.87 -16.22 -2.81
C SER A 53 19.29 -16.29 -1.34
N GLN A 54 18.50 -15.73 -0.43
CA GLN A 54 18.74 -15.81 1.01
C GLN A 54 18.66 -17.25 1.50
N ASP A 55 17.64 -18.01 1.06
CA ASP A 55 17.50 -19.43 1.39
C ASP A 55 18.71 -20.25 0.92
N LYS A 56 19.20 -19.99 -0.30
CA LYS A 56 20.40 -20.67 -0.83
C LYS A 56 21.65 -20.36 0.00
N VAL A 57 21.83 -19.09 0.40
CA VAL A 57 22.96 -18.68 1.24
C VAL A 57 22.88 -19.34 2.61
N ALA A 58 21.71 -19.33 3.24
CA ALA A 58 21.49 -20.00 4.52
C ALA A 58 21.78 -21.50 4.42
N ALA A 59 21.25 -22.17 3.38
CA ALA A 59 21.50 -23.59 3.14
C ALA A 59 23.00 -23.89 2.94
N SER A 60 23.70 -23.05 2.16
CA SER A 60 25.14 -23.19 1.94
C SER A 60 25.94 -23.01 3.24
N TYR A 61 25.54 -22.08 4.10
CA TYR A 61 26.17 -21.87 5.41
C TYR A 61 25.97 -23.09 6.32
N PHE A 62 24.74 -23.61 6.42
CA PHE A 62 24.49 -24.80 7.24
C PHE A 62 25.23 -26.04 6.71
N ALA A 63 25.31 -26.19 5.39
CA ALA A 63 26.07 -27.27 4.77
C ALA A 63 27.57 -27.17 5.08
N SER A 64 28.16 -25.98 4.95
CA SER A 64 29.59 -25.77 5.24
C SER A 64 29.90 -25.91 6.73
N ALA A 65 29.04 -25.43 7.62
CA ALA A 65 29.22 -25.58 9.06
C ALA A 65 29.15 -27.05 9.50
N ARG A 66 28.20 -27.83 8.94
CA ARG A 66 28.12 -29.28 9.16
C ARG A 66 29.37 -29.99 8.65
N ALA A 67 29.85 -29.64 7.45
CA ALA A 67 31.09 -30.22 6.90
C ALA A 67 32.33 -29.88 7.76
N ALA A 68 32.34 -28.70 8.39
CA ALA A 68 33.39 -28.28 9.31
C ALA A 68 33.21 -28.81 10.76
N GLY A 69 32.24 -29.70 11.01
CA GLY A 69 31.96 -30.25 12.34
C GLY A 69 31.48 -29.22 13.36
N LYS A 70 31.00 -28.05 12.91
CA LYS A 70 30.48 -27.00 13.79
C LYS A 70 29.00 -27.22 14.03
N GLU A 71 28.61 -27.19 15.30
CA GLU A 71 27.20 -27.18 15.66
C GLU A 71 26.58 -25.82 15.31
N THR A 72 25.43 -25.85 14.64
CA THR A 72 24.68 -24.65 14.27
C THR A 72 23.33 -24.66 14.94
N LYS A 73 22.90 -23.50 15.43
CA LYS A 73 21.56 -23.37 16.00
C LYS A 73 20.51 -23.64 14.92
N PRO A 74 19.39 -24.33 15.22
CA PRO A 74 18.33 -24.56 14.24
C PRO A 74 17.88 -23.25 13.59
N ALA A 75 17.73 -23.26 12.27
CA ALA A 75 17.18 -22.12 11.56
C ALA A 75 15.79 -21.80 12.12
N ALA A 76 15.53 -20.51 12.37
CA ALA A 76 14.19 -20.06 12.69
C ALA A 76 13.26 -20.40 11.51
N ALA A 77 12.05 -20.88 11.82
CA ALA A 77 11.05 -21.16 10.79
C ALA A 77 10.62 -19.85 10.12
N LEU A 78 11.16 -19.61 8.92
CA LEU A 78 10.75 -18.51 8.07
C LEU A 78 9.60 -18.98 7.16
N PRO A 79 8.67 -18.08 6.82
CA PRO A 79 7.68 -18.38 5.81
C PRO A 79 8.38 -18.69 4.47
N ALA A 80 7.83 -19.63 3.71
CA ALA A 80 8.36 -19.98 2.40
C ALA A 80 8.29 -18.79 1.42
N CYS A 81 9.22 -18.72 0.48
CA CYS A 81 9.19 -17.71 -0.58
C CYS A 81 7.91 -17.84 -1.42
N ALA A 82 7.08 -16.79 -1.44
CA ALA A 82 5.83 -16.76 -2.19
C ALA A 82 6.09 -16.45 -3.68
N ASP A 83 5.74 -17.39 -4.56
CA ASP A 83 5.82 -17.20 -6.00
C ASP A 83 4.66 -16.29 -6.48
N PRO A 84 4.95 -15.16 -7.15
CA PRO A 84 3.91 -14.28 -7.68
C PRO A 84 3.09 -14.88 -8.83
N GLY A 85 3.49 -16.02 -9.39
CA GLY A 85 2.83 -16.64 -10.53
C GLY A 85 2.98 -15.85 -11.82
N ALA A 86 2.28 -16.28 -12.87
CA ALA A 86 2.28 -15.58 -14.15
C ALA A 86 1.60 -14.21 -14.05
N PHE A 87 2.12 -13.21 -14.77
CA PHE A 87 1.45 -11.92 -14.87
C PHE A 87 0.15 -12.06 -15.68
N VAL A 88 -0.98 -11.71 -15.06
CA VAL A 88 -2.28 -11.66 -15.71
C VAL A 88 -2.84 -10.25 -15.53
N TYR A 89 -3.07 -9.55 -16.64
CA TYR A 89 -3.69 -8.24 -16.65
C TYR A 89 -5.15 -8.36 -17.10
N ALA A 90 -6.08 -8.11 -16.18
CA ALA A 90 -7.47 -7.86 -16.54
C ALA A 90 -7.61 -6.35 -16.86
N SER A 91 -7.99 -6.03 -18.09
CA SER A 91 -8.16 -4.62 -18.51
C SER A 91 -9.21 -3.93 -17.64
N PRO A 92 -8.97 -2.67 -17.20
CA PRO A 92 -9.91 -1.93 -16.35
C PRO A 92 -11.28 -1.72 -17.01
N GLU A 93 -11.38 -1.82 -18.34
CA GLU A 93 -12.67 -1.75 -19.05
C GLU A 93 -13.53 -3.00 -18.83
N ALA A 94 -12.90 -4.17 -18.63
CA ALA A 94 -13.58 -5.40 -18.20
C ALA A 94 -13.87 -5.40 -16.69
N ALA A 95 -13.18 -4.55 -15.94
CA ALA A 95 -13.34 -4.38 -14.51
C ALA A 95 -14.06 -3.07 -14.17
N LYS A 96 -15.04 -2.61 -14.97
CA LYS A 96 -16.03 -1.62 -14.50
C LYS A 96 -16.70 -2.24 -13.27
N PRO A 97 -16.35 -1.84 -12.04
CA PRO A 97 -17.08 -2.29 -10.89
C PRO A 97 -18.43 -1.58 -11.00
N LEU A 98 -19.53 -2.33 -10.99
CA LEU A 98 -20.81 -1.76 -10.61
C LEU A 98 -20.58 -1.06 -9.26
N GLU A 99 -20.73 0.27 -9.25
CA GLU A 99 -21.00 1.10 -8.07
C GLU A 99 -20.46 0.55 -6.74
N ALA A 100 -19.27 0.97 -6.37
CA ALA A 100 -18.88 1.00 -4.96
C ALA A 100 -18.07 2.28 -4.69
N SER A 101 -18.70 3.43 -4.94
CA SER A 101 -18.40 4.66 -4.21
C SER A 101 -18.87 4.48 -2.75
N GLY A 102 -18.20 3.58 -2.03
CA GLY A 102 -18.26 3.47 -0.58
C GLY A 102 -16.99 4.08 -0.03
N ALA A 103 -17.13 5.25 0.59
CA ALA A 103 -16.06 6.04 1.17
C ALA A 103 -15.04 5.19 1.95
N HIS A 104 -13.76 5.53 1.79
CA HIS A 104 -12.71 5.14 2.71
C HIS A 104 -13.15 5.43 4.15
N SER A 105 -13.40 4.38 4.93
CA SER A 105 -13.41 4.47 6.39
C SER A 105 -12.02 4.91 6.86
N PRO A 106 -11.89 5.87 7.79
CA PRO A 106 -10.70 5.92 8.62
C PRO A 106 -10.76 4.81 9.69
N ALA A 107 -9.57 4.41 10.12
CA ALA A 107 -9.29 3.29 11.01
C ALA A 107 -10.03 3.36 12.37
N ALA A 108 -10.28 2.18 12.93
CA ALA A 108 -10.79 2.01 14.28
C ALA A 108 -9.83 2.61 15.32
N THR A 109 -10.25 3.70 15.97
CA THR A 109 -9.75 4.11 17.27
C THR A 109 -10.90 4.59 18.16
N ALA A 110 -10.86 4.07 19.40
CA ALA A 110 -11.59 4.50 20.60
C ALA A 110 -13.07 4.07 20.76
N THR A 111 -13.21 2.98 21.53
CA THR A 111 -14.32 2.61 22.42
C THR A 111 -15.15 3.79 22.94
N SER A 112 -16.48 3.60 22.90
CA SER A 112 -17.54 4.46 23.41
C SER A 112 -17.29 5.09 24.79
N PRO A 113 -17.65 6.36 25.01
CA PRO A 113 -18.14 6.81 26.32
C PRO A 113 -19.66 6.57 26.42
N PRO A 114 -20.20 6.09 27.57
CA PRO A 114 -21.64 5.89 27.72
C PRO A 114 -22.32 7.24 27.91
N GLY A 115 -23.07 7.69 26.91
CA GLY A 115 -23.82 8.95 26.95
C GLY A 115 -25.27 8.73 26.51
N SER A 116 -26.14 8.42 27.46
CA SER A 116 -27.57 8.18 27.25
C SER A 116 -28.29 9.39 26.63
N LYS A 117 -29.25 9.12 25.74
CA LYS A 117 -30.18 10.10 25.17
C LYS A 117 -31.14 10.62 26.25
N ALA A 118 -30.74 11.65 26.98
CA ALA A 118 -31.64 12.42 27.82
C ALA A 118 -31.64 13.88 27.33
N PRO A 119 -32.77 14.44 26.84
CA PRO A 119 -32.86 15.86 26.54
C PRO A 119 -32.79 16.70 27.83
N ALA A 120 -32.04 17.80 27.78
CA ALA A 120 -31.64 18.64 28.91
C ALA A 120 -32.78 19.44 29.61
N ALA A 121 -34.04 19.08 29.40
CA ALA A 121 -35.20 19.76 29.97
C ALA A 121 -35.93 18.95 31.07
N ALA A 122 -35.41 17.80 31.48
CA ALA A 122 -36.09 16.89 32.42
C ALA A 122 -35.50 16.82 33.84
N ILE A 123 -34.60 17.74 34.23
CA ILE A 123 -34.06 17.78 35.60
C ILE A 123 -34.45 19.10 36.27
N ALA A 124 -35.73 19.23 36.63
CA ALA A 124 -36.16 20.22 37.60
C ALA A 124 -36.12 19.58 39.00
N PRO A 125 -35.34 20.11 39.97
CA PRO A 125 -35.56 19.80 41.37
C PRO A 125 -36.54 20.83 41.95
N ASP A 126 -37.79 20.40 42.16
CA ASP A 126 -38.73 21.10 43.03
C ASP A 126 -38.51 20.64 44.48
N LYS A 127 -38.41 21.64 45.38
CA LYS A 127 -38.59 21.60 46.85
C LYS A 127 -37.53 20.98 47.78
N LYS A 128 -36.88 21.95 48.44
CA LYS A 128 -36.46 22.04 49.85
C LYS A 128 -37.41 21.36 50.87
N PRO A 129 -36.89 20.83 51.99
CA PRO A 129 -36.96 21.52 53.29
C PRO A 129 -35.60 22.02 53.81
#